data_AF-A0A1H8ILX6-F1
#
_entry.id   AF-A0A1H8ILX6-F1
#
_cell.length_a   1.000
_cell.length_b   1.000
_cell.length_c   1.000
_cell.angle_alpha   90.00
_cell.angle_beta   90.00
_cell.angle_gamma   90.00
#
_symmetry.space_group_name_H-M   'P 1'
#
loop_
_entity.id
_entity.type
_entity.pdbx_description
1 polymer ?
#
loop_
_entity_poly.entity_id
_entity_poly.type
_entity_poly.pdbx_seq_one_letter_code
_entity_poly.pdbx_strand_id
1 'polypeptide(L)'
;MDNMRFERWIRASHALATVEPFMTLTVQGLGKIDSELFQKDQQYRKLCIDSNMGVQEATNFTDFFTLSYLWVLGAYEVVRTITQRFKQTDGPTAPRYIKSQELKKLFERVRIPLAKFEPSERYKKIDSKVAYPSLTFEHGIAWQVSEKDFISRGELSEAFIKFMEWLRNDYHT
;
A
#
# COMPACT_ATOMS: atom_id res chain seq x y z
N MET A 1 -4.32 1.77 18.81
CA MET A 1 -3.47 2.34 17.75
C MET A 1 -2.05 1.83 17.94
N ASP A 2 -1.43 1.28 16.90
CA ASP A 2 -0.02 0.87 16.97
C ASP A 2 0.79 2.14 16.79
N ASN A 3 1.20 2.70 17.94
CA ASN A 3 1.82 4.01 17.99
C ASN A 3 3.15 4.00 17.24
N MET A 4 3.87 2.87 17.26
CA MET A 4 5.16 2.75 16.59
C MET A 4 5.02 2.80 15.06
N ARG A 5 4.01 2.12 14.51
CA ARG A 5 3.79 2.13 13.06
C ARG A 5 3.34 3.50 12.55
N PHE A 6 2.44 4.16 13.26
CA PHE A 6 1.98 5.49 12.88
C PHE A 6 3.10 6.54 13.02
N GLU A 7 3.90 6.48 14.08
CA GLU A 7 5.09 7.32 14.23
C GLU A 7 6.07 7.13 13.06
N ARG A 8 6.26 5.90 12.60
CA ARG A 8 7.13 5.60 11.45
C ARG A 8 6.62 6.28 10.18
N TRP A 9 5.31 6.27 9.93
CA TRP A 9 4.69 7.05 8.84
C TRP A 9 4.95 8.54 8.97
N ILE A 10 4.73 9.13 10.14
CA ILE A 10 4.96 10.56 10.38
C ILE A 10 6.42 10.90 10.06
N ARG A 11 7.37 10.18 10.67
CA ARG A 11 8.81 10.44 10.50
C ARG A 11 9.28 10.26 9.07
N ALA A 12 8.73 9.29 8.33
CA ALA A 12 9.10 9.05 6.94
C ALA A 12 8.46 10.08 5.99
N SER A 13 7.21 10.50 6.25
CA SER A 13 6.46 11.44 5.40
C SER A 13 7.11 12.82 5.24
N HIS A 14 7.96 13.24 6.18
CA HIS A 14 8.71 14.50 6.07
C HIS A 14 9.63 14.55 4.85
N ALA A 15 10.11 13.40 4.37
CA ALA A 15 10.93 13.33 3.15
C ALA A 15 10.17 13.79 1.89
N LEU A 16 8.84 13.81 1.93
CA LEU A 16 8.01 14.23 0.81
C LEU A 16 7.81 15.73 0.72
N ALA A 17 8.16 16.50 1.75
CA ALA A 17 8.04 17.96 1.75
C ALA A 17 8.88 18.61 0.64
N THR A 18 9.99 17.98 0.26
CA THR A 18 10.87 18.41 -0.84
C THR A 18 10.37 17.97 -2.22
N VAL A 19 9.38 17.08 -2.28
CA VAL A 19 8.78 16.57 -3.52
C VAL A 19 7.49 17.32 -3.84
N GLU A 20 6.57 17.39 -2.88
CA GLU A 20 5.29 18.09 -2.97
C GLU A 20 4.83 18.48 -1.55
N PRO A 21 5.00 19.75 -1.13
CA PRO A 21 4.73 20.18 0.25
C PRO A 21 3.31 19.87 0.75
N PHE A 22 2.32 19.93 -0.16
CA PHE A 22 0.92 19.68 0.19
C PHE A 22 0.60 18.19 0.42
N MET A 23 1.53 17.29 0.12
CA MET A 23 1.30 15.85 0.18
C MET A 23 1.55 15.26 1.58
N THR A 24 2.36 15.92 2.41
CA THR A 24 2.76 15.39 3.72
C THR A 24 1.55 15.10 4.62
N LEU A 25 0.59 16.02 4.74
CA LEU A 25 -0.61 15.81 5.56
C LEU A 25 -1.47 14.65 5.05
N THR A 26 -1.66 14.55 3.73
CA THR A 26 -2.40 13.45 3.11
C THR A 26 -1.73 12.10 3.39
N VAL A 27 -0.40 12.03 3.27
CA VAL A 27 0.37 10.81 3.56
C VAL A 27 0.30 10.42 5.03
N GLN A 28 0.33 11.39 5.95
CA GLN A 28 0.13 11.12 7.37
C GLN A 28 -1.29 10.60 7.65
N GLY A 29 -2.31 11.15 6.96
CA GLY A 29 -3.67 10.61 7.00
C GLY A 29 -3.74 9.15 6.53
N LEU A 30 -3.08 8.83 5.42
CA LEU A 30 -2.94 7.44 4.95
C LEU A 30 -2.20 6.55 5.95
N GLY A 31 -1.17 7.08 6.62
CA GLY A 31 -0.42 6.38 7.66
C GLY A 31 -1.25 6.07 8.91
N LYS A 32 -2.16 6.97 9.28
CA LYS A 32 -3.11 6.73 10.37
C LYS A 32 -4.06 5.58 10.02
N ILE A 33 -4.66 5.64 8.83
CA ILE A 33 -5.55 4.57 8.32
C ILE A 33 -4.77 3.25 8.26
N ASP A 34 -3.54 3.26 7.73
CA ASP A 34 -2.69 2.05 7.66
C ASP A 34 -2.42 1.44 9.04
N SER A 35 -2.11 2.25 10.06
CA SER A 35 -1.90 1.76 11.43
C SER A 35 -3.15 1.13 12.01
N GLU A 36 -4.32 1.76 11.84
CA GLU A 36 -5.61 1.21 12.28
C GLU A 36 -5.93 -0.11 11.56
N LEU A 37 -5.73 -0.14 10.24
CA LEU A 37 -5.96 -1.34 9.45
C LEU A 37 -4.98 -2.47 9.82
N PHE A 38 -3.71 -2.15 10.11
CA PHE A 38 -2.70 -3.13 10.49
C PHE A 38 -3.02 -3.82 11.82
N GLN A 39 -3.59 -3.08 12.78
CA GLN A 39 -4.08 -3.69 14.02
C GLN A 39 -5.26 -4.64 13.76
N LYS A 40 -6.20 -4.23 12.91
CA LYS A 40 -7.32 -5.08 12.52
C LYS A 40 -6.84 -6.35 11.79
N ASP A 41 -5.83 -6.25 10.92
CA ASP A 41 -5.22 -7.42 10.28
C ASP A 41 -4.68 -8.43 11.31
N GLN A 42 -4.07 -7.96 12.40
CA GLN A 42 -3.63 -8.84 13.50
C GLN A 42 -4.80 -9.50 14.24
N GLN A 43 -5.90 -8.77 14.45
CA GLN A 43 -7.10 -9.30 15.12
C GLN A 43 -7.80 -10.36 14.26
N TYR A 44 -8.04 -10.07 12.98
CA TYR A 44 -8.69 -11.01 12.07
C TYR A 44 -7.84 -12.26 11.82
N ARG A 45 -6.51 -12.14 11.79
CA ARG A 45 -5.62 -13.32 11.73
C ARG A 45 -5.83 -14.24 12.93
N LYS A 46 -5.94 -13.71 14.15
CA LYS A 46 -6.22 -14.50 15.35
C LYS A 46 -7.60 -15.16 15.29
N LEU A 47 -8.63 -14.41 14.92
CA LEU A 47 -10.00 -14.93 14.82
C LEU A 47 -10.16 -16.05 13.78
N CYS A 48 -9.43 -15.96 12.66
CA CYS A 48 -9.39 -17.02 11.65
C CYS A 48 -8.72 -18.30 12.14
N ILE A 49 -7.66 -18.18 12.95
CA ILE A 49 -7.00 -19.33 13.58
C ILE A 49 -7.96 -20.00 14.56
N ASP A 50 -8.68 -19.20 15.35
CA ASP A 50 -9.56 -19.70 16.40
C ASP A 50 -10.95 -20.15 15.90
N SER A 51 -11.24 -20.03 14.59
CA SER A 51 -12.53 -20.37 13.94
C SER A 51 -13.78 -19.73 14.59
N ASN A 52 -13.62 -18.56 15.21
CA ASN A 52 -14.65 -17.89 16.01
C ASN A 52 -15.30 -16.68 15.30
N MET A 53 -15.51 -16.74 13.98
CA MET A 53 -16.06 -15.60 13.22
C MET A 53 -17.60 -15.58 13.31
N GLY A 54 -18.15 -14.67 14.12
CA GLY A 54 -19.59 -14.43 14.23
C GLY A 54 -20.15 -13.50 13.14
N VAL A 55 -21.46 -13.29 13.13
CA VAL A 55 -22.17 -12.48 12.13
C VAL A 55 -21.76 -10.99 12.20
N GLN A 56 -21.55 -10.44 13.39
CA GLN A 56 -21.11 -9.06 13.58
C GLN A 56 -19.67 -8.85 13.09
N GLU A 57 -18.80 -9.83 13.31
CA GLU A 57 -17.42 -9.85 12.83
C GLU A 57 -17.37 -9.89 11.29
N ALA A 58 -18.31 -10.60 10.66
CA ALA A 58 -18.46 -10.65 9.20
C ALA A 58 -18.89 -9.31 8.60
N THR A 59 -19.84 -8.58 9.20
CA THR A 59 -20.21 -7.23 8.73
C THR A 59 -19.06 -6.24 8.89
N ASN A 60 -18.38 -6.27 10.05
CA ASN A 60 -17.20 -5.43 10.29
C ASN A 60 -16.05 -5.74 9.33
N PHE A 61 -15.99 -6.98 8.82
CA PHE A 61 -14.99 -7.40 7.85
C PHE A 61 -15.20 -6.76 6.47
N THR A 62 -16.44 -6.58 6.02
CA THR A 62 -16.75 -5.90 4.75
C THR A 62 -16.30 -4.44 4.75
N ASP A 63 -16.57 -3.71 5.83
CA ASP A 63 -16.12 -2.31 5.98
C ASP A 63 -14.59 -2.22 6.02
N PHE A 64 -13.97 -3.14 6.75
CA PHE A 64 -12.52 -3.24 6.86
C PHE A 64 -11.85 -3.54 5.50
N PHE A 65 -12.44 -4.45 4.73
CA PHE A 65 -12.00 -4.77 3.38
C PHE A 65 -12.15 -3.55 2.45
N THR A 66 -13.30 -2.88 2.48
CA THR A 66 -13.57 -1.68 1.68
C THR A 66 -12.56 -0.57 1.99
N LEU A 67 -12.28 -0.33 3.27
CA LEU A 67 -11.29 0.68 3.67
C LEU A 67 -9.87 0.30 3.22
N SER A 68 -9.51 -0.99 3.28
CA SER A 68 -8.25 -1.51 2.76
C SER A 68 -8.12 -1.29 1.25
N TYR A 69 -9.19 -1.54 0.50
CA TYR A 69 -9.26 -1.26 -0.94
C TYR A 69 -9.06 0.23 -1.23
N LEU A 70 -9.79 1.12 -0.54
CA LEU A 70 -9.68 2.57 -0.72
C LEU A 70 -8.28 3.09 -0.37
N TRP A 71 -7.66 2.50 0.66
CA TRP A 71 -6.29 2.81 1.03
C TRP A 71 -5.31 2.49 -0.12
N VAL A 72 -5.44 1.33 -0.77
CA VAL A 72 -4.58 0.97 -1.92
C VAL A 72 -4.74 1.96 -3.07
N LEU A 73 -5.97 2.40 -3.36
CA LEU A 73 -6.22 3.42 -4.38
C LEU A 73 -5.55 4.75 -4.02
N GLY A 74 -5.76 5.23 -2.80
CA GLY A 74 -5.19 6.50 -2.34
C GLY A 74 -3.66 6.48 -2.31
N ALA A 75 -3.06 5.43 -1.75
CA ALA A 75 -1.61 5.27 -1.68
C ALA A 75 -0.98 5.17 -3.08
N TYR A 76 -1.61 4.48 -4.03
CA TYR A 76 -1.14 4.44 -5.41
C TYR A 76 -1.10 5.83 -6.05
N GLU A 77 -2.12 6.66 -5.86
CA GLU A 77 -2.14 8.00 -6.47
C GLU A 77 -1.02 8.90 -5.93
N VAL A 78 -0.69 8.75 -4.65
CA VAL A 78 0.46 9.42 -4.03
C VAL A 78 1.76 8.95 -4.68
N VAL A 79 1.99 7.63 -4.76
CA VAL A 79 3.19 7.06 -5.41
C VAL A 79 3.28 7.49 -6.88
N ARG A 80 2.18 7.45 -7.62
CA ARG A 80 2.11 7.90 -9.02
C ARG A 80 2.52 9.36 -9.16
N THR A 81 2.04 10.21 -8.27
CA THR A 81 2.36 11.65 -8.28
C THR A 81 3.84 11.88 -7.97
N ILE A 82 4.38 11.22 -6.95
CA ILE A 82 5.82 11.27 -6.62
C ILE A 82 6.68 10.85 -7.83
N THR A 83 6.37 9.71 -8.46
CA THR A 83 7.10 9.23 -9.64
C THR A 83 7.04 10.22 -10.80
N GLN A 84 5.88 10.83 -11.01
CA GLN A 84 5.71 11.86 -12.04
C GLN A 84 6.58 13.09 -11.75
N ARG A 85 6.63 13.55 -10.48
CA ARG A 85 7.47 14.68 -10.06
C ARG A 85 8.95 14.37 -10.30
N PHE A 86 9.46 13.22 -9.82
CA PHE A 86 10.86 12.85 -10.04
C PHE A 86 11.23 12.70 -11.51
N LYS A 87 10.31 12.22 -12.35
CA LYS A 87 10.54 12.19 -13.80
C LYS A 87 10.78 13.58 -14.38
N GLN A 88 10.02 14.57 -13.90
CA GLN A 88 10.07 15.96 -14.37
C GLN A 88 11.29 16.71 -13.83
N THR A 89 11.64 16.51 -12.55
CA THR A 89 12.71 17.26 -11.89
C THR A 89 14.09 16.64 -12.10
N ASP A 90 14.19 15.31 -12.10
CA ASP A 90 15.48 14.60 -12.05
C ASP A 90 15.79 13.86 -13.35
N GLY A 91 14.75 13.48 -14.10
CA GLY A 91 14.84 12.68 -15.30
C GLY A 91 14.79 11.16 -15.07
N PRO A 92 14.72 10.36 -16.16
CA PRO A 92 14.40 8.93 -16.10
C PRO A 92 15.53 8.02 -15.62
N THR A 93 16.76 8.52 -15.52
CA THR A 93 17.94 7.77 -15.06
C THR A 93 18.29 8.05 -13.60
N ALA A 94 17.61 9.01 -12.96
CA ALA A 94 17.89 9.38 -11.58
C ALA A 94 17.46 8.29 -10.58
N PRO A 95 18.23 8.04 -9.51
CA PRO A 95 17.89 7.04 -8.50
C PRO A 95 16.49 7.21 -7.89
N ARG A 96 16.08 8.46 -7.59
CA ARG A 96 14.74 8.78 -7.05
C ARG A 96 13.62 8.35 -7.99
N TYR A 97 13.76 8.65 -9.29
CA TYR A 97 12.81 8.20 -10.30
C TYR A 97 12.76 6.68 -10.38
N ILE A 98 13.91 6.01 -10.50
CA ILE A 98 13.99 4.54 -10.65
C ILE A 98 13.30 3.83 -9.48
N LYS A 99 13.66 4.17 -8.24
CA LYS A 99 13.07 3.55 -7.05
C LYS A 99 11.58 3.87 -6.88
N SER A 100 11.16 5.10 -7.18
CA SER A 100 9.73 5.43 -7.17
C SER A 100 8.95 4.63 -8.23
N GLN A 101 9.56 4.38 -9.39
CA GLN A 101 8.95 3.61 -10.46
C GLN A 101 8.88 2.11 -10.12
N GLU A 102 9.84 1.58 -9.36
CA GLU A 102 9.76 0.23 -8.78
C GLU A 102 8.59 0.11 -7.81
N LEU A 103 8.46 1.05 -6.87
CA LEU A 103 7.33 1.09 -5.94
C LEU A 103 5.99 1.22 -6.70
N LYS A 104 5.93 2.11 -7.69
CA LYS A 104 4.74 2.28 -8.53
C LYS A 104 4.33 0.98 -9.22
N LYS A 105 5.28 0.24 -9.81
CA LYS A 105 5.02 -1.06 -10.44
C LYS A 105 4.44 -2.08 -9.47
N LEU A 106 4.93 -2.11 -8.23
CA LEU A 106 4.40 -2.99 -7.19
C LEU A 106 2.92 -2.66 -6.91
N PHE A 107 2.58 -1.38 -6.73
CA PHE A 107 1.19 -0.98 -6.55
C PHE A 107 0.30 -1.22 -7.77
N GLU A 108 0.82 -1.03 -9.00
CA GLU A 108 0.06 -1.24 -10.25
C GLU A 108 -0.50 -2.66 -10.36
N ARG A 109 0.25 -3.65 -9.87
CA ARG A 109 -0.15 -5.05 -9.90
C ARG A 109 -1.46 -5.32 -9.15
N VAL A 110 -1.75 -4.52 -8.11
CA VAL A 110 -3.00 -4.61 -7.33
C VAL A 110 -4.00 -3.54 -7.76
N ARG A 111 -3.58 -2.27 -7.79
CA ARG A 111 -4.49 -1.13 -8.03
C ARG A 111 -5.19 -1.19 -9.39
N ILE A 112 -4.49 -1.61 -10.44
CA ILE A 112 -5.08 -1.64 -11.79
C ILE A 112 -6.25 -2.63 -11.87
N PRO A 113 -6.08 -3.93 -11.53
CA PRO A 113 -7.21 -4.86 -11.56
C PRO A 113 -8.32 -4.51 -10.57
N LEU A 114 -8.01 -3.84 -9.46
CA LEU A 114 -9.03 -3.30 -8.56
C LEU A 114 -9.89 -2.20 -9.18
N ALA A 115 -9.30 -1.28 -9.94
CA ALA A 115 -10.00 -0.11 -10.47
C ALA A 115 -10.54 -0.30 -11.91
N LYS A 116 -9.91 -1.18 -12.69
CA LYS A 116 -10.18 -1.34 -14.12
C LYS A 116 -10.67 -2.73 -14.52
N PHE A 117 -10.61 -3.72 -13.63
CA PHE A 117 -10.96 -5.11 -13.92
C PHE A 117 -10.16 -5.70 -15.10
N GLU A 118 -8.89 -5.29 -15.21
CA GLU A 118 -7.90 -5.84 -16.13
C GLU A 118 -6.55 -5.97 -15.42
N PRO A 119 -5.69 -6.94 -15.79
CA PRO A 119 -4.34 -6.97 -15.27
C PRO A 119 -3.54 -5.78 -15.79
N SER A 120 -2.57 -5.33 -15.01
CA SER A 120 -1.62 -4.31 -15.48
C SER A 120 -0.82 -4.82 -16.70
N GLU A 121 -0.41 -3.92 -17.60
CA GLU A 121 0.20 -4.27 -18.90
C GLU A 121 1.32 -5.32 -18.79
N ARG A 122 2.19 -5.13 -17.80
CA ARG A 122 3.35 -5.99 -17.53
C ARG A 122 2.95 -7.42 -17.14
N TYR A 123 1.77 -7.61 -16.56
CA TYR A 123 1.31 -8.86 -15.98
C TYR A 123 0.14 -9.49 -16.76
N LYS A 124 -0.22 -8.94 -17.93
CA LYS A 124 -1.34 -9.41 -18.77
C LYS A 124 -1.36 -10.92 -19.06
N LYS A 125 -0.20 -11.57 -19.08
CA LYS A 125 -0.08 -13.01 -19.39
C LYS A 125 -0.18 -13.93 -18.17
N ILE A 126 0.00 -13.40 -16.96
CA ILE A 126 0.18 -14.21 -15.75
C ILE A 126 -0.80 -13.86 -14.62
N ASP A 127 -1.33 -12.63 -14.61
CA ASP A 127 -2.27 -12.18 -13.60
C ASP A 127 -3.72 -12.32 -14.09
N SER A 128 -4.60 -12.50 -13.12
CA SER A 128 -6.05 -12.51 -13.30
C SER A 128 -6.57 -11.13 -13.70
N LYS A 129 -7.76 -11.09 -14.32
CA LYS A 129 -8.45 -9.83 -14.65
C LYS A 129 -8.81 -9.02 -13.42
N VAL A 130 -9.08 -9.69 -12.31
CA VAL A 130 -9.45 -9.07 -11.05
C VAL A 130 -8.46 -9.52 -9.99
N ALA A 131 -8.14 -8.60 -9.09
CA ALA A 131 -7.42 -8.86 -7.85
C ALA A 131 -8.44 -9.38 -6.83
N TYR A 132 -8.50 -10.70 -6.64
CA TYR A 132 -9.54 -11.30 -5.81
C TYR A 132 -9.30 -11.00 -4.33
N PRO A 133 -10.33 -10.58 -3.58
CA PRO A 133 -10.24 -10.34 -2.15
C PRO A 133 -9.79 -11.62 -1.43
N SER A 134 -8.80 -11.52 -0.55
CA SER A 134 -8.34 -12.64 0.27
C SER A 134 -7.97 -12.20 1.68
N LEU A 135 -8.11 -13.13 2.62
CA LEU A 135 -7.58 -13.00 3.97
C LEU A 135 -6.56 -14.11 4.17
N THR A 136 -5.30 -13.72 4.34
CA THR A 136 -4.19 -14.67 4.52
C THR A 136 -3.80 -14.75 5.98
N PHE A 137 -3.49 -15.95 6.46
CA PHE A 137 -3.00 -16.16 7.83
C PHE A 137 -1.70 -15.40 8.10
N GLU A 138 -0.84 -15.26 7.09
CA GLU A 138 0.45 -14.62 7.24
C GLU A 138 0.34 -13.08 7.19
N HIS A 139 -0.46 -12.51 6.28
CA HIS A 139 -0.37 -11.09 5.95
C HIS A 139 -1.66 -10.27 6.20
N GLY A 140 -2.75 -10.91 6.63
CA GLY A 140 -4.05 -10.23 6.79
C GLY A 140 -4.73 -10.00 5.43
N ILE A 141 -5.38 -8.84 5.26
CA ILE A 141 -6.06 -8.48 4.02
C ILE A 141 -5.08 -8.43 2.84
N ALA A 142 -5.40 -9.20 1.82
CA ALA A 142 -4.60 -9.32 0.61
C ALA A 142 -5.47 -9.45 -0.63
N TRP A 143 -4.78 -9.42 -1.76
CA TRP A 143 -5.37 -9.65 -3.06
C TRP A 143 -4.62 -10.75 -3.78
N GLN A 144 -5.36 -11.76 -4.20
CA GLN A 144 -4.85 -12.79 -5.09
C GLN A 144 -4.82 -12.24 -6.51
N VAL A 145 -3.61 -12.05 -7.04
CA VAL A 145 -3.39 -11.47 -8.38
C VAL A 145 -3.14 -12.54 -9.43
N SER A 146 -2.66 -13.73 -9.03
CA SER A 146 -2.53 -14.93 -9.87
C SER A 146 -2.92 -16.17 -9.06
N GLU A 147 -2.92 -17.37 -9.65
CA GLU A 147 -3.21 -18.61 -8.91
C GLU A 147 -2.32 -18.80 -7.66
N LYS A 148 -1.08 -18.29 -7.71
CA LYS A 148 -0.06 -18.51 -6.67
C LYS A 148 0.37 -17.23 -5.94
N ASP A 149 0.07 -16.06 -6.50
CA ASP A 149 0.56 -14.80 -5.97
C ASP A 149 -0.52 -14.05 -5.21
N PHE A 150 -0.17 -13.69 -3.97
CA PHE A 150 -0.94 -12.81 -3.11
C PHE A 150 -0.11 -11.57 -2.83
N ILE A 151 -0.77 -10.42 -2.81
CA ILE A 151 -0.14 -9.15 -2.41
C ILE A 151 -1.02 -8.55 -1.32
N SER A 152 -0.44 -8.41 -0.14
CA SER A 152 -1.12 -7.82 1.00
C SER A 152 -1.02 -6.30 1.02
N ARG A 153 -2.01 -5.68 1.66
CA ARG A 153 -1.94 -4.26 2.00
C ARG A 153 -0.74 -3.96 2.91
N GLY A 154 -0.39 -4.89 3.80
CA GLY A 154 0.78 -4.81 4.67
C GLY A 154 2.10 -4.72 3.90
N GLU A 155 2.27 -5.50 2.83
CA GLU A 155 3.46 -5.43 1.97
C GLU A 155 3.54 -4.10 1.21
N LEU A 156 2.41 -3.63 0.64
CA LEU A 156 2.36 -2.34 -0.07
C LEU A 156 2.70 -1.17 0.84
N SER A 157 2.13 -1.15 2.04
CA SER A 157 2.40 -0.11 3.04
C SER A 157 3.83 -0.15 3.56
N GLU A 158 4.38 -1.34 3.86
CA GLU A 158 5.77 -1.47 4.29
C GLU A 158 6.75 -1.04 3.19
N ALA A 159 6.50 -1.41 1.93
CA ALA A 159 7.30 -0.97 0.79
C ALA A 159 7.26 0.57 0.64
N PHE A 160 6.11 1.19 0.87
CA PHE A 160 5.96 2.63 0.79
C PHE A 160 6.70 3.36 1.94
N ILE A 161 6.56 2.88 3.18
CA ILE A 161 7.32 3.42 4.32
C ILE A 161 8.82 3.34 4.04
N LYS A 162 9.32 2.16 3.65
CA LYS A 162 10.76 1.96 3.36
C LYS A 162 11.26 2.88 2.26
N PHE A 163 10.45 3.13 1.23
CA PHE A 163 10.80 4.07 0.17
C PHE A 163 10.95 5.50 0.70
N MET A 164 10.03 5.97 1.56
CA MET A 164 10.13 7.30 2.16
C MET A 164 11.28 7.41 3.16
N GLU A 165 11.57 6.36 3.92
CA GLU A 165 12.73 6.29 4.81
C GLU A 165 14.04 6.37 4.02
N TRP A 166 14.12 5.65 2.90
CA TRP A 166 15.24 5.75 1.97
C TRP A 166 15.39 7.19 1.44
N LEU A 167 14.31 7.80 0.95
CA LEU A 167 14.33 9.20 0.49
C LEU A 167 14.87 10.14 1.58
N ARG A 168 14.45 9.96 2.83
CA ARG A 168 14.91 10.78 3.95
C ARG A 168 16.42 10.67 4.18
N ASN A 169 16.94 9.44 4.14
CA ASN A 169 18.35 9.17 4.44
C ASN A 169 19.28 9.69 3.32
N ASP A 170 18.82 9.66 2.07
CA ASP A 170 19.57 10.20 0.92
C ASP A 170 19.73 11.73 0.96
N TYR A 171 18.91 12.48 1.73
CA TYR A 171 19.06 13.93 1.91
C TYR A 171 20.18 14.32 2.91
N HIS A 172 20.88 13.36 3.51
CA HIS A 172 21.96 13.58 4.48
C HIS A 172 23.36 13.16 3.97
N THR A 173 23.49 12.88 2.68
CA THR A 173 24.76 12.68 1.95
C THR A 173 24.90 13.68 0.83
#